data_AF-A0A1F9EEQ5-F1
#
_entry.id   AF-A0A1F9EEQ5-F1
#
_cell.length_a   1.000
_cell.length_b   1.000
_cell.length_c   1.000
_cell.angle_alpha   90.00
_cell.angle_beta   90.00
_cell.angle_gamma   90.00
#
_symmetry.space_group_name_H-M   'P 1'
#
loop_
_entity.id
_entity.type
_entity.pdbx_description
1 polymer ?
#
loop_
_entity_poly.entity_id
_entity_poly.type
_entity_poly.pdbx_seq_one_letter_code
_entity_poly.pdbx_strand_id
1 'polypeptide(L)'
;MGKKEFSTARQYLGKTQSQMAQVLGVSLKAIQSFEQGWRNIPVHIERQVLFLLASKKSPPGKERPCWVTRKCLMEIRQNCPAWEFQVGNLCWFINGTVCQGQVQGSWQKKMKICRQCKVFRTMLPI
;
A
#
# COMPACT_ATOMS: atom_id res chain seq x y z
N MET A 1 -0.02 -8.45 -5.29
CA MET A 1 1.38 -8.70 -4.89
C MET A 1 1.79 -10.09 -5.34
N GLY A 2 3.01 -10.26 -5.87
CA GLY A 2 3.56 -11.58 -6.25
C GLY A 2 4.44 -12.20 -5.16
N LYS A 3 4.76 -13.49 -5.28
CA LYS A 3 5.58 -14.21 -4.27
C LYS A 3 6.97 -13.60 -4.02
N LYS A 4 7.65 -13.18 -5.10
CA LYS A 4 8.96 -12.52 -5.03
C LYS A 4 8.85 -11.18 -4.31
N GLU A 5 7.85 -10.38 -4.70
CA GLU A 5 7.56 -9.08 -4.09
C GLU A 5 7.27 -9.21 -2.59
N PHE A 6 6.48 -10.21 -2.17
CA PHE A 6 6.20 -10.47 -0.77
C PHE A 6 7.46 -10.85 0.01
N SER A 7 8.30 -11.72 -0.56
CA SER A 7 9.56 -12.15 0.05
C SER A 7 10.51 -10.97 0.25
N THR A 8 10.67 -10.13 -0.78
CA THR A 8 11.48 -8.90 -0.73
C THR A 8 10.93 -7.92 0.31
N ALA A 9 9.60 -7.73 0.36
CA ALA A 9 8.98 -6.86 1.34
C ALA A 9 9.26 -7.33 2.78
N ARG A 10 9.11 -8.63 3.07
CA ARG A 10 9.41 -9.20 4.39
C ARG A 10 10.89 -8.99 4.77
N GLN A 11 11.80 -9.28 3.84
CA GLN A 11 13.24 -9.09 4.06
C GLN A 11 13.57 -7.61 4.33
N TYR A 12 13.02 -6.69 3.54
CA TYR A 12 13.19 -5.25 3.77
C TYR A 12 12.63 -4.82 5.13
N LEU A 13 11.51 -5.39 5.57
CA LEU A 13 10.97 -5.15 6.92
C LEU A 13 11.85 -5.73 8.03
N GLY A 14 12.82 -6.61 7.73
CA GLY A 14 13.72 -7.23 8.70
C GLY A 14 13.01 -8.29 9.55
N LYS A 15 12.02 -8.99 9.00
CA LYS A 15 11.20 -9.96 9.73
C LYS A 15 11.53 -11.39 9.32
N THR A 16 11.58 -12.31 10.28
CA THR A 16 11.55 -13.75 9.99
C THR A 16 10.16 -14.15 9.47
N GLN A 17 10.01 -15.34 8.88
CA GLN A 17 8.68 -15.84 8.47
C GLN A 17 7.70 -15.93 9.66
N SER A 18 8.20 -16.34 10.85
CA SER A 18 7.39 -16.44 12.07
C SER A 18 6.94 -15.06 12.57
N GLN A 19 7.84 -14.09 12.63
CA GLN A 19 7.49 -12.72 13.03
C GLN A 19 6.52 -12.08 12.04
N MET A 20 6.71 -12.33 10.73
CA MET A 20 5.79 -11.84 9.70
C MET A 20 4.40 -12.44 9.86
N ALA A 21 4.32 -13.73 10.21
CA ALA A 21 3.07 -14.43 10.47
C ALA A 21 2.31 -13.78 11.65
N GLN A 22 3.02 -13.49 12.74
CA GLN A 22 2.46 -12.80 13.92
C GLN A 22 1.94 -11.40 13.56
N VAL A 23 2.75 -10.60 12.86
CA VAL A 23 2.39 -9.23 12.47
C VAL A 23 1.17 -9.20 11.53
N LEU A 24 1.07 -10.16 10.61
CA LEU A 24 -0.03 -10.26 9.65
C LEU A 24 -1.25 -11.03 10.17
N GLY A 25 -1.19 -11.59 11.39
CA GLY A 25 -2.27 -12.37 11.97
C GLY A 25 -2.61 -13.65 11.18
N VAL A 26 -1.60 -14.32 10.61
CA VAL A 26 -1.77 -15.57 9.83
C VAL A 26 -0.83 -16.66 10.35
N SER A 27 -1.04 -17.90 9.92
CA SER A 27 -0.14 -19.00 10.29
C SER A 27 1.21 -18.91 9.58
N LEU A 28 2.25 -19.50 10.19
CA LEU A 28 3.56 -19.65 9.55
C LEU A 28 3.45 -20.36 8.19
N LYS A 29 2.61 -21.41 8.11
CA LYS A 29 2.34 -22.14 6.87
C LYS A 29 1.75 -21.24 5.78
N ALA A 30 0.91 -20.26 6.14
CA ALA A 30 0.37 -19.30 5.18
C ALA A 30 1.48 -18.42 4.58
N ILE A 31 2.41 -17.91 5.42
CA ILE A 31 3.57 -17.14 4.97
C ILE A 31 4.44 -17.96 4.00
N GLN A 32 4.76 -19.19 4.37
CA GLN A 32 5.55 -20.10 3.53
C GLN A 32 4.85 -20.36 2.19
N SER A 33 3.54 -20.63 2.23
CA SER A 33 2.72 -20.85 1.04
C SER A 33 2.70 -19.63 0.10
N PHE A 34 2.65 -18.40 0.65
CA PHE A 34 2.74 -17.17 -0.13
C PHE A 34 4.10 -17.00 -0.79
N GLU A 35 5.20 -17.24 -0.07
CA GLU A 35 6.57 -17.09 -0.61
C GLU A 35 6.92 -18.16 -1.65
N GLN A 36 6.39 -19.39 -1.50
CA GLN A 36 6.55 -20.47 -2.49
C GLN A 36 5.64 -20.25 -3.71
N GLY A 37 4.54 -19.52 -3.54
CA GLY A 37 3.53 -19.29 -4.56
C GLY A 37 2.51 -20.41 -4.69
N TRP A 38 2.35 -21.25 -3.66
CA TRP A 38 1.28 -22.24 -3.60
C TRP A 38 -0.09 -21.60 -3.37
N ARG A 39 -0.13 -20.42 -2.75
CA ARG A 39 -1.35 -19.64 -2.54
C ARG A 39 -1.14 -18.19 -2.98
N ASN A 40 -2.15 -17.64 -3.65
CA ASN A 40 -2.19 -16.21 -3.94
C ASN A 40 -2.31 -15.39 -2.65
N ILE A 41 -1.60 -14.26 -2.60
CA ILE A 41 -1.65 -13.34 -1.46
C ILE A 41 -3.00 -12.61 -1.46
N PRO A 42 -3.81 -12.76 -0.39
CA PRO A 42 -5.09 -12.05 -0.29
C PRO A 42 -4.92 -10.53 -0.27
N VAL A 43 -5.94 -9.80 -0.73
CA VAL A 43 -5.92 -8.32 -0.79
C VAL A 43 -5.66 -7.67 0.58
N HIS A 44 -6.27 -8.19 1.65
CA HIS A 44 -6.07 -7.65 3.00
C HIS A 44 -4.61 -7.85 3.48
N ILE A 45 -3.98 -8.97 3.11
CA ILE A 45 -2.56 -9.21 3.40
C ILE A 45 -1.68 -8.26 2.60
N GLU A 46 -1.89 -8.13 1.28
CA GLU A 46 -1.16 -7.16 0.45
C GLU A 46 -1.29 -5.73 1.02
N ARG A 47 -2.50 -5.33 1.41
CA ARG A 47 -2.77 -4.02 1.99
C ARG A 47 -1.99 -3.79 3.29
N GLN A 48 -2.00 -4.76 4.21
CA GLN A 48 -1.24 -4.67 5.45
C GLN A 48 0.28 -4.62 5.21
N VAL A 49 0.80 -5.45 4.30
CA VAL A 49 2.23 -5.44 3.95
C VAL A 49 2.65 -4.07 3.41
N LEU A 50 1.88 -3.50 2.47
CA LEU A 50 2.17 -2.18 1.92
C LEU A 50 2.11 -1.08 2.99
N PHE A 51 1.20 -1.20 3.95
CA PHE A 51 1.10 -0.26 5.06
C PHE A 51 2.35 -0.30 5.94
N LEU A 52 2.83 -1.50 6.28
CA LEU A 52 4.08 -1.66 7.04
C LEU A 52 5.28 -1.09 6.29
N LEU A 53 5.35 -1.27 4.97
CA LEU A 53 6.41 -0.68 4.14
C LEU A 53 6.38 0.85 4.18
N ALA A 54 5.19 1.45 4.05
CA ALA A 54 5.00 2.90 4.14
C ALA A 54 5.45 3.44 5.49
N SER A 55 5.00 2.80 6.58
CA SER A 55 5.33 3.19 7.95
C SER A 55 6.82 3.04 8.27
N LYS A 56 7.54 2.09 7.65
CA LYS A 56 8.99 1.93 7.86
C LYS A 56 9.81 3.01 7.15
N LYS A 57 9.37 3.47 5.98
CA LYS A 57 10.17 4.37 5.13
C LYS A 57 10.09 5.83 5.54
N SER A 58 9.00 6.24 6.21
CA SER A 58 8.75 7.65 6.46
C SER A 58 8.66 7.99 7.95
N PRO A 59 9.45 8.96 8.41
CA PRO A 59 9.26 9.54 9.73
C PRO A 59 7.86 10.17 9.83
N PRO A 60 7.16 10.03 10.96
CA PRO A 60 5.88 10.70 11.20
C PRO A 60 5.99 12.20 10.89
N GLY A 61 5.04 12.73 10.11
CA GLY A 61 4.91 14.18 9.87
C GLY A 61 5.75 14.79 8.74
N LYS A 62 6.60 14.02 8.04
CA LYS A 62 7.40 14.54 6.90
C LYS A 62 6.81 14.25 5.51
N GLU A 63 5.70 13.51 5.45
CA GLU A 63 5.13 13.08 4.17
C GLU A 63 4.19 14.13 3.58
N ARG A 64 4.47 14.58 2.35
CA ARG A 64 3.57 15.49 1.65
C ARG A 64 2.30 14.74 1.22
N PRO A 65 1.10 15.27 1.49
CA PRO A 65 -0.13 14.65 1.04
C PRO A 65 -0.19 14.40 -0.46
N CYS A 66 -0.97 13.40 -0.88
CA CYS A 66 -1.03 13.03 -2.29
C CYS A 66 -1.51 14.18 -3.19
N TRP A 67 -2.47 14.99 -2.71
CA TRP A 67 -3.06 16.10 -3.46
C TRP A 67 -2.11 17.29 -3.64
N VAL A 68 -1.17 17.49 -2.72
CA VAL A 68 -0.09 18.49 -2.87
C VAL A 68 0.90 18.00 -3.93
N THR A 69 1.35 16.75 -3.81
CA THR A 69 2.32 16.16 -4.74
C THR A 69 1.78 16.02 -6.16
N ARG A 70 0.49 15.72 -6.30
CA ARG A 70 -0.20 15.55 -7.58
C ARG A 70 -0.83 16.84 -8.11
N LYS A 71 -0.77 17.94 -7.35
CA LYS A 71 -1.41 19.22 -7.69
C LYS A 71 -2.89 19.06 -8.05
N CYS A 72 -3.65 18.30 -7.26
CA CYS A 72 -5.07 18.08 -7.53
C CYS A 72 -5.87 19.40 -7.45
N LEU A 73 -6.85 19.59 -8.34
CA LEU A 73 -7.77 20.73 -8.28
C LEU A 73 -8.69 20.66 -7.05
N MET A 74 -9.19 21.79 -6.58
CA MET A 74 -10.01 21.87 -5.36
C MET A 74 -11.30 21.04 -5.47
N GLU A 75 -11.98 21.10 -6.61
CA GLU A 75 -13.20 20.33 -6.90
C GLU A 75 -12.97 18.80 -6.79
N ILE A 76 -11.81 18.33 -7.23
CA ILE A 76 -11.43 16.91 -7.11
C ILE A 76 -11.13 16.56 -5.65
N ARG A 77 -10.49 17.48 -4.90
CA ARG A 77 -10.14 17.24 -3.49
C ARG A 77 -11.37 17.11 -2.61
N GLN A 78 -12.36 17.99 -2.78
CA GLN A 78 -13.59 17.99 -1.98
C GLN A 78 -14.35 16.66 -2.08
N ASN A 79 -14.27 16.00 -3.23
CA ASN A 79 -14.92 14.71 -3.48
C ASN A 79 -14.01 13.51 -3.24
N CYS A 80 -12.78 13.69 -2.72
CA CYS A 80 -11.81 12.62 -2.57
C CYS A 80 -11.72 12.15 -1.10
N PRO A 81 -12.05 10.87 -0.82
CA PRO A 81 -11.89 10.27 0.51
C PRO A 81 -10.49 10.46 1.12
N ALA A 82 -9.45 10.51 0.30
CA ALA A 82 -8.10 10.72 0.82
C ALA A 82 -7.95 12.10 1.48
N TRP A 83 -8.61 13.12 0.92
CA TRP A 83 -8.63 14.47 1.47
C TRP A 83 -9.64 14.58 2.61
N GLU A 84 -10.84 14.03 2.46
CA GLU A 84 -11.87 13.99 3.51
C GLU A 84 -11.33 13.43 4.84
N PHE A 85 -10.69 12.26 4.80
CA PHE A 85 -10.14 11.60 5.99
C PHE A 85 -8.70 12.01 6.32
N GLN A 86 -8.15 13.02 5.64
CA GLN A 86 -6.80 13.57 5.88
C GLN A 86 -5.68 12.50 5.95
N VAL A 87 -5.75 11.46 5.12
CA VAL A 87 -4.77 10.35 5.16
C VAL A 87 -3.43 10.64 4.50
N GLY A 88 -3.18 11.90 4.13
CA GLY A 88 -1.91 12.35 3.59
C GLY A 88 -1.51 11.62 2.30
N ASN A 89 -0.37 10.91 2.34
CA ASN A 89 0.17 10.16 1.20
C ASN A 89 -0.36 8.71 1.13
N LEU A 90 -1.09 8.25 2.14
CA LEU A 90 -1.73 6.92 2.19
C LEU A 90 -3.02 6.85 1.36
N CYS A 91 -3.19 7.75 0.39
CA CYS A 91 -4.35 7.76 -0.50
C CYS A 91 -4.56 6.41 -1.22
N TRP A 92 -3.50 5.62 -1.39
CA TRP A 92 -3.56 4.29 -2.01
C TRP A 92 -4.24 3.25 -1.13
N PHE A 93 -4.34 3.47 0.19
CA PHE A 93 -4.89 2.52 1.17
C PHE A 93 -6.43 2.47 1.15
N ILE A 94 -7.09 3.62 0.93
CA ILE A 94 -8.55 3.75 0.91
C ILE A 94 -9.09 3.55 -0.51
N ASN A 95 -10.12 2.75 -0.75
CA ASN A 95 -10.76 2.67 -2.07
C ASN A 95 -11.71 3.86 -2.34
N GLY A 96 -12.17 4.06 -3.58
CA GLY A 96 -13.10 5.15 -3.90
C GLY A 96 -12.45 6.53 -4.05
N THR A 97 -11.13 6.65 -3.85
CA THR A 97 -10.40 7.90 -4.12
C THR A 97 -10.57 8.36 -5.56
N VAL A 98 -10.78 9.66 -5.75
CA VAL A 98 -10.89 10.31 -7.06
C VAL A 98 -9.48 10.67 -7.57
N CYS A 99 -8.74 9.66 -7.99
CA CYS A 99 -7.39 9.85 -8.53
C CYS A 99 -7.48 10.16 -10.03
N GLN A 100 -6.82 11.23 -10.48
CA GLN A 100 -6.88 11.70 -11.88
C GLN A 100 -8.31 11.99 -12.36
N GLY A 101 -9.19 12.43 -11.46
CA GLY A 101 -10.60 12.71 -11.79
C GLY A 101 -11.48 11.46 -11.92
N GLN A 102 -10.93 10.26 -11.67
CA GLN A 102 -11.68 9.00 -11.78
C GLN A 102 -11.77 8.28 -10.43
N VAL A 103 -12.97 7.78 -10.13
CA VAL A 103 -13.21 6.92 -8.97
C VAL A 103 -12.46 5.61 -9.15
N GLN A 104 -11.53 5.35 -8.24
CA GLN A 104 -10.77 4.11 -8.23
C GLN A 104 -11.58 3.01 -7.53
N GLY A 105 -12.12 2.08 -8.33
CA GLY A 105 -12.97 0.98 -7.88
C GLY A 105 -12.21 -0.13 -7.13
N SER A 106 -12.01 -1.28 -7.77
CA SER A 106 -11.39 -2.44 -7.11
C SER A 106 -9.93 -2.22 -6.75
N TRP A 107 -9.47 -2.91 -5.70
CA TRP A 107 -8.09 -2.85 -5.24
C TRP A 107 -7.09 -3.19 -6.35
N GLN A 108 -7.38 -4.21 -7.15
CA GLN A 108 -6.49 -4.65 -8.23
C GLN A 108 -6.34 -3.58 -9.32
N LYS A 109 -7.44 -2.94 -9.73
CA LYS A 109 -7.40 -1.84 -10.72
C LYS A 109 -6.64 -0.65 -10.15
N LYS A 110 -6.95 -0.27 -8.91
CA LYS A 110 -6.29 0.83 -8.21
C LYS A 110 -4.78 0.60 -8.06
N MET A 111 -4.35 -0.59 -7.65
CA MET A 111 -2.93 -0.90 -7.44
C MET A 111 -2.11 -0.86 -8.74
N LYS A 112 -2.71 -1.19 -9.90
CA LYS A 112 -2.02 -0.99 -11.21
C LYS A 112 -1.62 0.47 -11.42
N ILE A 113 -2.52 1.40 -11.11
CA ILE A 113 -2.29 2.84 -11.23
C ILE A 113 -1.35 3.34 -10.11
N CYS A 114 -1.62 2.94 -8.87
CA CYS A 114 -0.82 3.37 -7.71
C CYS A 114 0.65 2.97 -7.86
N ARG A 115 0.98 1.78 -8.36
CA ARG A 115 2.38 1.34 -8.56
C ARG A 115 3.17 2.21 -9.56
N GLN A 116 2.48 2.98 -10.40
CA GLN A 116 3.09 3.95 -11.32
C GLN A 116 3.10 5.38 -10.73
N CYS A 117 2.44 5.61 -9.61
CA CYS A 117 2.30 6.92 -8.99
C CYS A 117 3.55 7.32 -8.19
N LYS A 118 4.00 8.56 -8.36
CA LYS A 118 5.13 9.14 -7.62
C LYS A 118 4.93 9.06 -6.09
N VAL A 119 3.71 9.30 -5.60
CA VAL A 119 3.36 9.25 -4.17
C VAL A 119 3.52 7.84 -3.59
N PHE A 120 3.20 6.81 -4.38
CA PHE A 120 3.31 5.42 -3.95
C PHE A 120 4.74 4.90 -4.08
N ARG A 121 5.47 5.30 -5.11
CA ARG A 121 6.87 4.85 -5.29
C ARG A 121 7.79 5.40 -4.20
N THR A 122 7.47 6.57 -3.63
CA THR A 122 8.25 7.09 -2.50
C THR A 122 8.21 6.20 -1.26
N MET A 123 7.20 5.33 -1.08
CA MET A 123 7.11 4.43 0.06
C MET A 123 7.68 3.01 -0.19
N LEU A 124 7.84 2.58 -1.44
CA LEU A 124 8.38 1.25 -1.72
C LEU A 124 9.90 1.19 -1.50
N PRO A 125 10.43 0.06 -1.01
CA PRO A 125 11.87 -0.18 -1.07
C PRO A 125 12.33 -0.19 -2.54
N ILE A 126 13.50 0.41 -2.80
CA ILE A 126 14.16 0.38 -4.12
C ILE A 126 14.80 -0.99 -4.31
#